data_AF-A0A813MFF5-F1
#
_entry.id   AF-A0A813MFF5-F1
#
_cell.length_a   1.000
_cell.length_b   1.000
_cell.length_c   1.000
_cell.angle_alpha   90.00
_cell.angle_beta   90.00
_cell.angle_gamma   90.00
#
_symmetry.space_group_name_H-M   'P 1'
#
loop_
_entity.id
_entity.type
_entity.pdbx_description
1 polymer ?
#
loop_
_entity_poly.entity_id
_entity_poly.type
_entity_poly.pdbx_seq_one_letter_code
_entity_poly.pdbx_strand_id
1 'polypeptide(L)'
;MTSLFNVDFLNINVYECKISMFVQFTSLEICAWILVLISLEQYLCVKVQHWRTIHFKTKRAHITVLFLVLFFIALHFNIFFTFGFEVDYPIEVVKNSTVFNTTQNVTIEYFKKVLCYGERRFPQTNWMIDFAHLHLAFYSIGPLVILVVSNILLIKHLYTTRKPHATQNEKKKNKQDQMTMTIIFMTLLFALITFSSTIVLLSFSFFTDYGSFIIRLVDILCFAYHGLNFLVFYVSNNRFRSEFRKLFKTERKK
;
A
#
# COMPACT_ATOMS: atom_id res chain seq x y z
N MET A 1 -9.60 -17.57 12.56
CA MET A 1 -8.41 -18.20 11.95
C MET A 1 -8.83 -18.89 10.67
N THR A 2 -8.59 -18.29 9.51
CA THR A 2 -8.72 -19.00 8.24
C THR A 2 -7.34 -19.45 7.84
N SER A 3 -6.92 -20.58 8.40
CA SER A 3 -5.76 -21.31 7.90
C SER A 3 -6.14 -21.83 6.52
N LEU A 4 -5.80 -21.09 5.47
CA LEU A 4 -5.82 -21.66 4.13
C LEU A 4 -4.80 -22.80 4.17
N PHE A 5 -5.26 -24.05 4.10
CA PHE A 5 -4.44 -25.27 4.19
C PHE A 5 -3.87 -25.65 5.56
N ASN A 6 -4.42 -25.18 6.68
CA ASN A 6 -3.93 -25.54 8.02
C ASN A 6 -2.46 -25.12 8.29
N VAL A 7 -1.90 -24.26 7.43
CA VAL A 7 -0.56 -23.69 7.56
C VAL A 7 -0.71 -22.19 7.79
N ASP A 8 -0.39 -21.73 9.00
CA ASP A 8 -0.23 -20.32 9.27
C ASP A 8 1.16 -19.89 8.74
N PHE A 9 1.21 -19.37 7.52
CA PHE A 9 2.45 -18.86 6.89
C PHE A 9 3.17 -17.82 7.78
N LEU A 10 2.42 -17.07 8.59
CA LEU A 10 2.97 -16.11 9.55
C LEU A 10 3.75 -16.75 10.71
N ASN A 11 3.60 -18.05 10.94
CA ASN A 11 4.27 -18.78 12.02
C ASN A 11 5.49 -19.58 11.57
N ILE A 12 5.85 -19.56 10.27
CA ILE A 12 6.90 -20.42 9.74
C ILE A 12 8.30 -19.89 10.12
N ASN A 13 8.55 -18.59 9.95
CA ASN A 13 9.87 -18.02 10.21
C ASN A 13 9.85 -16.51 10.50
N VAL A 14 10.65 -16.04 11.46
CA VAL A 14 10.87 -14.61 11.75
C VAL A 14 11.40 -13.87 10.52
N TYR A 15 12.25 -14.49 9.71
CA TYR A 15 12.79 -13.86 8.51
C TYR A 15 11.71 -13.60 7.46
N GLU A 16 10.83 -14.58 7.23
CA GLU A 16 9.70 -14.45 6.29
C GLU A 16 8.76 -13.34 6.73
N CYS A 17 8.47 -13.29 8.04
CA CYS A 17 7.70 -12.24 8.66
C CYS A 17 8.28 -10.83 8.39
N LYS A 18 9.58 -10.64 8.66
CA LYS A 18 10.28 -9.36 8.43
C LYS A 18 10.26 -8.94 6.95
N ILE A 19 10.54 -9.88 6.05
CA ILE A 19 10.51 -9.64 4.60
C ILE A 19 9.11 -9.27 4.14
N SER A 20 8.09 -10.02 4.57
CA SER A 20 6.69 -9.76 4.22
C SER A 20 6.25 -8.37 4.65
N MET A 21 6.55 -7.99 5.90
CA MET A 21 6.24 -6.67 6.44
C MET A 21 6.99 -5.55 5.71
N PHE A 22 8.28 -5.73 5.44
CA PHE A 22 9.07 -4.77 4.68
C PHE A 22 8.49 -4.54 3.28
N VAL A 23 8.18 -5.62 2.56
CA VAL A 23 7.58 -5.56 1.21
C VAL A 23 6.21 -4.91 1.27
N GLN A 24 5.38 -5.27 2.26
CA GLN A 24 4.06 -4.69 2.50
C GLN A 24 4.13 -3.17 2.63
N PHE A 25 4.85 -2.64 3.64
CA PHE A 25 4.87 -1.20 3.90
C PHE A 25 5.52 -0.42 2.77
N THR A 26 6.64 -0.92 2.24
CA THR A 26 7.36 -0.26 1.15
C THR A 26 6.52 -0.20 -0.13
N SER A 27 5.83 -1.29 -0.48
CA SER A 27 4.98 -1.33 -1.69
C SER A 27 3.76 -0.41 -1.56
N LEU A 28 3.10 -0.38 -0.41
CA LEU A 28 1.95 0.49 -0.15
C LEU A 28 2.32 1.97 -0.32
N GLU A 29 3.45 2.41 0.25
CA GLU A 29 3.91 3.79 0.13
C GLU A 29 4.35 4.13 -1.29
N ILE A 30 5.13 3.27 -1.94
CA ILE A 30 5.50 3.46 -3.35
C ILE A 30 4.25 3.61 -4.23
N CYS A 31 3.24 2.75 -4.05
CA CYS A 31 1.99 2.82 -4.80
C CYS A 31 1.24 4.14 -4.58
N ALA A 32 1.09 4.57 -3.31
CA ALA A 32 0.44 5.84 -2.97
C ALA A 32 1.16 7.04 -3.62
N TRP A 33 2.48 7.07 -3.54
CA TRP A 33 3.26 8.19 -4.09
C TRP A 33 3.38 8.16 -5.62
N ILE A 34 3.34 6.98 -6.26
CA ILE A 34 3.19 6.90 -7.72
C ILE A 34 1.86 7.51 -8.16
N LEU A 35 0.77 7.26 -7.43
CA LEU A 35 -0.53 7.87 -7.71
C LEU A 35 -0.48 9.40 -7.57
N VAL A 36 0.19 9.90 -6.53
CA VAL A 36 0.47 11.34 -6.35
C VAL A 36 1.22 11.93 -7.53
N LEU A 37 2.31 11.28 -7.97
CA LEU A 37 3.11 11.73 -9.11
C LEU A 37 2.27 11.79 -10.39
N ILE A 38 1.42 10.79 -10.64
CA ILE A 38 0.52 10.76 -11.82
C ILE A 38 -0.50 11.91 -11.76
N SER A 39 -1.06 12.21 -10.59
CA SER A 39 -2.02 13.32 -10.44
C SER A 39 -1.35 14.68 -10.63
N LEU A 40 -0.18 14.89 -9.99
CA LEU A 40 0.63 16.09 -10.18
C LEU A 40 1.03 16.29 -11.63
N GLU A 41 1.43 15.20 -12.30
CA GLU A 41 1.77 15.19 -13.71
C GLU A 41 0.61 15.69 -14.57
N GLN A 42 -0.62 15.21 -14.33
CA GLN A 42 -1.79 15.68 -15.07
C GLN A 42 -2.07 17.17 -14.82
N TYR A 43 -2.01 17.59 -13.57
CA TYR A 43 -2.21 19.00 -13.22
C TYR A 43 -1.18 19.90 -13.93
N LEU A 44 0.11 19.52 -13.89
CA LEU A 44 1.19 20.28 -14.50
C LEU A 44 1.11 20.31 -16.03
N CYS A 45 0.70 19.21 -16.67
CA CYS A 45 0.45 19.16 -18.11
C CYS A 45 -0.62 20.17 -18.55
N VAL A 46 -1.63 20.36 -17.71
CA VAL A 46 -2.76 21.24 -18.00
C VAL A 46 -2.39 22.70 -17.74
N LYS A 47 -1.73 22.99 -16.62
CA LYS A 47 -1.38 24.38 -16.24
C LYS A 47 -0.22 24.95 -17.05
N VAL A 48 0.80 24.15 -17.32
CA VAL A 48 2.07 24.61 -17.90
C VAL A 48 2.30 23.88 -19.22
N GLN A 49 1.87 24.49 -20.32
CA GLN A 49 1.99 23.92 -21.67
C GLN A 49 3.43 23.50 -22.00
N HIS A 50 4.43 24.23 -21.49
CA HIS A 50 5.85 23.94 -21.71
C HIS A 50 6.40 22.81 -20.81
N TRP A 51 5.72 22.45 -19.72
CA TRP A 51 6.17 21.42 -18.77
C TRP A 51 6.36 20.06 -19.43
N ARG A 52 5.48 19.73 -20.37
CA ARG A 52 5.54 18.50 -21.17
C ARG A 52 6.82 18.39 -22.02
N THR A 53 7.48 19.50 -22.34
CA THR A 53 8.73 19.47 -23.12
C THR A 53 9.97 19.35 -22.23
N ILE A 54 9.94 19.94 -21.03
CA ILE A 54 11.10 19.99 -20.13
C ILE A 54 11.19 18.72 -19.24
N HIS A 55 10.12 18.38 -18.52
CA HIS A 55 10.19 17.36 -17.47
C HIS A 55 9.89 15.94 -17.96
N PHE A 56 9.20 15.82 -19.09
CA PHE A 56 8.66 14.55 -19.60
C PHE A 56 9.60 13.75 -20.49
N LYS A 57 10.91 13.99 -20.39
CA LYS A 57 11.87 13.07 -20.99
C LYS A 57 11.79 11.75 -20.23
N THR A 58 11.57 10.63 -20.93
CA THR A 58 11.44 9.29 -20.36
C THR A 58 12.52 9.00 -19.31
N LYS A 59 13.77 9.41 -19.58
CA LYS A 59 14.90 9.26 -18.66
C LYS A 59 14.67 9.93 -17.29
N ARG A 60 14.10 11.14 -17.25
CA ARG A 60 13.86 11.87 -16.00
C ARG A 60 12.75 11.22 -15.16
N ALA A 61 11.67 10.76 -15.80
CA ALA A 61 10.61 10.04 -15.11
C ALA A 61 11.13 8.75 -14.44
N HIS A 62 11.99 7.99 -15.11
CA HIS A 62 12.63 6.80 -14.53
C HIS A 62 13.51 7.17 -13.32
N ILE A 63 14.29 8.25 -13.42
CA ILE A 63 15.12 8.72 -12.30
C ILE A 63 14.24 9.13 -11.10
N THR A 64 13.14 9.85 -11.33
CA THR A 64 12.21 10.24 -10.26
C THR A 64 11.59 9.02 -9.58
N VAL A 65 11.10 8.05 -10.36
CA VAL A 65 10.52 6.80 -9.80
C VAL A 65 11.59 5.98 -9.07
N LEU A 66 12.80 5.86 -9.63
CA LEU A 66 13.90 5.16 -8.97
C LEU A 66 14.27 5.81 -7.64
N PHE A 67 14.39 7.14 -7.60
CA PHE A 67 14.66 7.87 -6.36
C PHE A 67 13.55 7.67 -5.33
N LEU A 68 12.28 7.71 -5.74
CA LEU A 68 11.13 7.43 -4.89
C LEU A 68 11.22 6.03 -4.28
N VAL A 69 11.50 5.01 -5.09
CA VAL A 69 11.62 3.61 -4.64
C VAL A 69 12.78 3.47 -3.65
N LEU A 70 13.95 4.03 -3.97
CA LEU A 70 15.12 3.98 -3.08
C LEU A 70 14.87 4.72 -1.77
N PHE A 71 14.15 5.85 -1.80
CA PHE A 71 13.77 6.60 -0.61
C PHE A 71 12.91 5.74 0.34
N PHE A 72 11.87 5.08 -0.16
CA PHE A 72 11.02 4.23 0.69
C PHE A 72 11.69 2.95 1.14
N ILE A 73 12.56 2.34 0.32
CA ILE A 73 13.40 1.22 0.74
C ILE A 73 14.29 1.64 1.92
N ALA A 74 14.93 2.82 1.84
CA ALA A 74 15.78 3.33 2.91
C ALA A 74 14.96 3.66 4.18
N LEU A 75 13.78 4.27 4.01
CA LEU A 75 12.87 4.62 5.11
C LEU A 75 12.44 3.38 5.92
N HIS A 76 12.12 2.29 5.23
CA HIS A 76 11.62 1.05 5.83
C HIS A 76 12.70 0.01 6.15
N PHE A 77 13.97 0.29 5.85
CA PHE A 77 15.05 -0.65 6.10
C PHE A 77 15.15 -1.08 7.57
N ASN A 78 14.74 -0.21 8.49
CA ASN A 78 14.75 -0.49 9.93
C ASN A 78 13.83 -1.66 10.34
N ILE A 79 12.81 -1.97 9.55
CA ILE A 79 11.86 -3.07 9.80
C ILE A 79 12.58 -4.42 9.98
N PHE A 80 13.67 -4.66 9.25
CA PHE A 80 14.44 -5.90 9.37
C PHE A 80 15.05 -6.12 10.76
N PHE A 81 15.22 -5.06 11.55
CA PHE A 81 15.82 -5.13 12.87
C PHE A 81 14.78 -5.11 13.99
N THR A 82 13.68 -4.39 13.80
CA THR A 82 12.72 -4.08 14.86
C THR A 82 11.46 -4.94 14.85
N PHE A 83 10.97 -5.37 13.69
CA PHE A 83 9.74 -6.17 13.60
C PHE A 83 10.01 -7.66 13.80
N GLY A 84 9.18 -8.32 14.60
CA GLY A 84 9.13 -9.78 14.64
C GLY A 84 10.10 -10.41 15.63
N PHE A 85 9.59 -11.31 16.48
CA PHE A 85 10.41 -12.07 17.42
C PHE A 85 9.81 -13.45 17.73
N GLU A 86 10.68 -14.35 18.18
CA GLU A 86 10.30 -15.66 18.73
C GLU A 86 9.97 -15.52 20.22
N VAL A 87 8.83 -16.10 20.61
CA VAL A 87 8.40 -16.28 22.00
C VAL A 87 8.23 -17.76 22.27
N ASP A 88 8.80 -18.21 23.38
CA ASP A 88 8.60 -19.56 23.89
C ASP A 88 7.28 -19.59 24.69
N TYR A 89 6.28 -20.30 24.16
CA TYR A 89 5.01 -20.49 24.86
C TYR A 89 5.02 -21.83 25.59
N PRO A 90 4.77 -21.86 26.90
CA PRO A 90 4.62 -23.11 27.63
C PRO A 90 3.32 -23.79 27.20
N ILE A 91 3.41 -25.04 26.76
CA ILE A 91 2.27 -25.92 26.49
C ILE A 91 2.33 -27.04 27.54
N GLU A 92 1.25 -27.18 28.29
CA GLU A 92 1.08 -28.30 29.21
C GLU A 92 0.72 -29.55 28.40
N VAL A 93 1.67 -30.48 28.28
CA VAL A 93 1.44 -31.75 27.60
C VAL A 93 1.11 -32.80 28.67
N VAL A 94 -0.17 -33.17 28.75
CA VAL A 94 -0.65 -34.24 29.65
C VAL A 94 -0.32 -35.60 29.02
N LYS A 95 0.73 -36.28 29.50
CA LYS A 95 1.08 -37.63 29.05
C LYS A 95 0.20 -38.67 29.74
N ASN A 96 -0.62 -39.38 28.96
CA ASN A 96 -1.46 -40.54 29.31
C ASN A 96 -1.94 -40.63 30.76
N SER A 97 -3.15 -40.13 31.01
CA SER A 97 -3.89 -40.45 32.24
C SER A 97 -4.32 -41.92 32.20
N THR A 98 -3.60 -42.79 32.90
CA THR A 98 -4.15 -44.10 33.25
C THR A 98 -5.30 -43.86 34.21
N VAL A 99 -6.50 -44.29 33.81
CA VAL A 99 -7.82 -43.96 34.41
C VAL A 99 -7.96 -44.40 35.89
N PHE A 100 -6.97 -45.08 36.47
CA PHE A 100 -6.98 -45.52 37.86
C PHE A 100 -5.66 -45.16 38.57
N ASN A 101 -5.77 -44.34 39.63
CA ASN A 101 -4.76 -43.90 40.61
C ASN A 101 -3.78 -42.75 40.21
N THR A 102 -4.35 -41.55 40.12
CA THR A 102 -3.97 -40.28 40.79
C THR A 102 -2.51 -39.83 40.97
N THR A 103 -1.69 -39.86 39.93
CA THR A 103 -0.59 -38.88 39.76
C THR A 103 -0.43 -38.52 38.28
N GLN A 104 -0.85 -37.31 37.89
CA GLN A 104 -0.59 -36.78 36.54
C GLN A 104 0.81 -36.18 36.50
N ASN A 105 1.69 -36.76 35.70
CA ASN A 105 2.97 -36.15 35.37
C ASN A 105 2.75 -35.13 34.24
N VAL A 106 2.62 -33.85 34.60
CA VAL A 106 2.56 -32.74 33.63
C VAL A 106 3.98 -32.41 33.20
N THR A 107 4.28 -32.57 31.91
CA THR A 107 5.53 -32.06 31.32
C THR A 107 5.23 -30.75 30.60
N ILE A 108 5.97 -29.70 30.93
CA ILE A 108 5.91 -28.41 30.23
C ILE A 108 6.81 -28.51 28.99
N GLU A 109 6.22 -28.48 27.81
CA GLU A 109 6.97 -28.37 26.55
C GLU A 109 6.87 -26.93 26.05
N TYR A 110 7.96 -26.37 25.56
CA TYR A 110 7.98 -25.01 25.03
C TYR A 110 7.82 -25.05 23.51
N PHE A 111 6.77 -24.38 23.02
CA PHE A 111 6.56 -24.19 21.59
C PHE A 111 7.00 -22.79 21.18
N LYS A 112 7.85 -22.71 20.16
CA LYS A 112 8.28 -21.44 19.58
C LYS A 112 7.18 -20.88 18.70
N LYS A 113 6.66 -19.71 19.08
CA LYS A 113 5.71 -18.96 18.25
C LYS A 113 6.36 -17.68 17.75
N VAL A 114 6.22 -17.41 16.45
CA VAL A 114 6.66 -16.17 15.83
C VAL A 114 5.54 -15.13 15.96
N LEU A 115 5.86 -13.96 16.51
CA LEU A 115 4.95 -12.82 16.59
C LEU A 115 5.42 -11.75 15.62
N CYS A 116 4.63 -11.49 14.56
CA CYS A 116 4.99 -10.55 13.50
C CYS A 116 4.75 -9.07 13.80
N TYR A 117 3.77 -8.79 14.66
CA TYR A 117 3.38 -7.44 15.04
C TYR A 117 3.72 -7.23 16.51
N GLY A 118 5.01 -7.04 16.78
CA GLY A 118 5.47 -6.71 18.12
C GLY A 118 6.98 -6.65 18.22
N GLU A 119 7.43 -6.09 19.33
CA GLU A 119 8.83 -5.94 19.69
C GLU A 119 9.16 -6.80 20.92
N ARG A 120 10.30 -7.50 20.89
CA ARG A 120 10.74 -8.40 21.97
C ARG A 120 10.89 -7.67 23.32
N ARG A 121 11.18 -6.37 23.28
CA ARG A 121 11.35 -5.48 24.44
C ARG A 121 10.15 -4.55 24.63
N PHE A 122 8.93 -5.00 24.32
CA PHE A 122 7.74 -4.31 24.82
C PHE A 122 7.83 -4.20 26.35
N PRO A 123 7.86 -2.99 26.95
CA PRO A 123 7.40 -1.70 26.43
C PRO A 123 8.48 -0.58 26.31
N GLN A 124 9.78 -0.90 26.21
CA GLN A 124 10.83 0.11 26.45
C GLN A 124 11.06 1.14 25.33
N THR A 125 10.51 0.95 24.15
CA THR A 125 10.76 1.79 22.96
C THR A 125 9.46 2.28 22.35
N ASN A 126 9.29 3.61 22.24
CA ASN A 126 8.16 4.25 21.54
C ASN A 126 8.20 4.05 20.01
N TRP A 127 9.12 3.23 19.52
CA TRP A 127 9.41 3.09 18.10
C TRP A 127 8.20 2.61 17.28
N MET A 128 7.39 1.67 17.79
CA MET A 128 6.19 1.24 17.06
C MET A 128 5.15 2.35 16.91
N ILE A 129 5.05 3.25 17.90
CA ILE A 129 4.17 4.42 17.86
C ILE A 129 4.71 5.42 16.83
N ASP A 130 6.01 5.71 16.88
CA ASP A 130 6.67 6.60 15.92
C ASP A 130 6.57 6.06 14.48
N PHE A 131 6.77 4.75 14.30
CA PHE A 131 6.60 4.06 13.02
C PHE A 131 5.15 4.17 12.52
N ALA A 132 4.16 3.96 13.39
CA ALA A 132 2.75 4.09 13.03
C ALA A 132 2.42 5.53 12.59
N HIS A 133 2.94 6.54 13.28
CA HIS A 133 2.78 7.94 12.88
C HIS A 133 3.47 8.27 11.56
N LEU A 134 4.70 7.78 11.37
CA LEU A 134 5.45 7.98 10.14
C LEU A 134 4.73 7.32 8.96
N HIS A 135 4.32 6.07 9.12
CA HIS A 135 3.53 5.35 8.13
C HIS A 135 2.23 6.11 7.84
N LEU A 136 1.48 6.53 8.86
CA LEU A 136 0.25 7.31 8.67
C LEU A 136 0.50 8.61 7.88
N ALA A 137 1.56 9.33 8.19
CA ALA A 137 1.91 10.58 7.53
C ALA A 137 2.29 10.36 6.05
N PHE A 138 3.16 9.40 5.75
CA PHE A 138 3.67 9.16 4.40
C PHE A 138 2.72 8.34 3.52
N TYR A 139 1.97 7.40 4.09
CA TYR A 139 1.08 6.54 3.33
C TYR A 139 -0.31 7.16 3.12
N SER A 140 -0.85 7.85 4.12
CA SER A 140 -2.24 8.33 4.10
C SER A 140 -2.31 9.85 3.95
N ILE A 141 -1.87 10.61 4.97
CA ILE A 141 -2.14 12.05 5.07
C ILE A 141 -1.45 12.82 3.93
N GLY A 142 -0.16 12.61 3.72
CA GLY A 142 0.63 13.31 2.70
C GLY A 142 0.07 13.10 1.29
N PRO A 143 -0.05 11.84 0.82
CA PRO A 143 -0.63 11.54 -0.48
C PRO A 143 -2.06 12.09 -0.64
N LEU A 144 -2.91 11.94 0.38
CA LEU A 144 -4.29 12.41 0.32
C LEU A 144 -4.37 13.93 0.13
N VAL A 145 -3.62 14.71 0.92
CA VAL A 145 -3.60 16.17 0.82
C VAL A 145 -3.15 16.60 -0.58
N ILE A 146 -2.06 16.02 -1.09
CA ILE A 146 -1.53 16.38 -2.40
C ILE A 146 -2.53 15.99 -3.51
N LEU A 147 -3.15 14.82 -3.44
CA LEU A 147 -4.15 14.36 -4.41
C LEU A 147 -5.38 15.27 -4.42
N VAL A 148 -5.94 15.60 -3.25
CA VAL A 148 -7.10 16.48 -3.13
C VAL A 148 -6.80 17.86 -3.71
N VAL A 149 -5.67 18.47 -3.30
CA VAL A 149 -5.26 19.79 -3.81
C VAL A 149 -5.03 19.75 -5.32
N SER A 150 -4.31 18.75 -5.84
CA SER A 150 -4.02 18.62 -7.27
C SER A 150 -5.31 18.46 -8.09
N ASN A 151 -6.25 17.65 -7.64
CA ASN A 151 -7.53 17.47 -8.33
C ASN A 151 -8.43 18.70 -8.27
N ILE A 152 -8.50 19.41 -7.14
CA ILE A 152 -9.25 20.68 -7.05
C ILE A 152 -8.69 21.68 -8.05
N LEU A 153 -7.36 21.82 -8.11
CA LEU A 153 -6.70 22.74 -9.04
C LEU A 153 -6.92 22.33 -10.51
N LEU A 154 -6.90 21.02 -10.80
CA LEU A 154 -7.20 20.47 -12.12
C LEU A 154 -8.64 20.78 -12.55
N ILE A 155 -9.63 20.50 -11.70
CA ILE A 155 -11.05 20.77 -11.96
C ILE A 155 -11.29 22.27 -12.18
N LYS A 156 -10.73 23.13 -11.32
CA LYS A 156 -10.83 24.59 -11.45
C LYS A 156 -10.30 25.08 -12.79
N HIS A 157 -9.16 24.54 -13.23
CA HIS A 157 -8.58 24.89 -14.52
C HIS A 157 -9.43 24.40 -15.69
N LEU A 158 -9.90 23.15 -15.66
CA LEU A 158 -10.78 22.61 -16.70
C LEU A 158 -12.08 23.40 -16.82
N TYR A 159 -12.64 23.87 -15.70
CA TYR A 159 -13.82 24.72 -15.71
C TYR A 159 -13.55 26.10 -16.32
N THR A 160 -12.43 26.74 -15.94
CA THR A 160 -12.05 28.08 -16.43
C THR A 160 -11.75 28.09 -17.93
N THR A 161 -11.14 27.02 -18.44
CA THR A 161 -10.76 26.90 -19.87
C THR A 161 -11.91 26.47 -20.78
N ARG A 162 -13.07 26.05 -20.22
CA ARG A 162 -14.23 25.57 -20.98
C ARG A 162 -15.03 26.68 -21.68
N LYS A 163 -14.36 27.71 -22.22
CA LYS A 163 -15.02 28.72 -23.05
C LYS A 163 -15.60 28.06 -24.32
N PRO A 164 -16.81 28.45 -24.77
CA PRO A 164 -17.61 27.74 -25.77
C PRO A 164 -17.16 27.93 -27.23
N HIS A 165 -15.87 28.18 -27.50
CA HIS A 165 -15.43 28.26 -28.89
C HIS A 165 -15.37 26.86 -29.52
N ALA A 166 -16.27 26.69 -30.49
CA ALA A 166 -16.91 25.46 -30.89
C ALA A 166 -16.14 24.60 -31.91
N THR A 167 -16.65 23.36 -32.00
CA THR A 167 -16.71 22.41 -33.12
C THR A 167 -15.48 21.61 -33.57
N GLN A 168 -14.23 22.08 -33.54
CA GLN A 168 -13.13 21.27 -34.14
C GLN A 168 -12.35 20.35 -33.18
N ASN A 169 -12.54 20.44 -31.86
CA ASN A 169 -11.72 19.70 -30.88
C ASN A 169 -12.47 18.71 -29.97
N GLU A 170 -13.74 18.37 -30.27
CA GLU A 170 -14.57 17.53 -29.39
C GLU A 170 -14.01 16.13 -29.14
N LYS A 171 -13.47 15.45 -30.17
CA LYS A 171 -12.87 14.11 -30.00
C LYS A 171 -11.65 14.11 -29.08
N LYS A 172 -10.80 15.14 -29.16
CA LYS A 172 -9.61 15.26 -28.32
C LYS A 172 -9.99 15.60 -26.87
N LYS A 173 -11.04 16.40 -26.70
CA LYS A 173 -11.60 16.78 -25.40
C LYS A 173 -12.19 15.57 -24.65
N ASN A 174 -13.04 14.77 -25.28
CA ASN A 174 -13.65 13.59 -24.64
C ASN A 174 -12.61 12.62 -24.05
N LYS A 175 -11.46 12.45 -24.72
CA LYS A 175 -10.38 11.58 -24.24
C LYS A 175 -9.67 12.15 -23.01
N GLN A 176 -9.50 13.47 -22.92
CA GLN A 176 -8.89 14.13 -21.77
C GLN A 176 -9.85 14.12 -20.56
N ASP A 177 -11.14 14.32 -20.81
CA ASP A 177 -12.18 14.27 -19.78
C ASP A 177 -12.27 12.86 -19.17
N GLN A 178 -12.20 11.81 -19.98
CA GLN A 178 -12.20 10.42 -19.50
C GLN A 178 -11.01 10.14 -18.56
N MET A 179 -9.80 10.58 -18.92
CA MET A 179 -8.60 10.39 -18.09
C MET A 179 -8.69 11.14 -16.76
N THR A 180 -9.24 12.36 -16.79
CA THR A 180 -9.47 13.18 -15.59
C THR A 180 -10.47 12.50 -14.66
N MET A 181 -11.58 12.00 -15.19
CA MET A 181 -12.60 11.28 -14.41
C MET A 181 -12.02 10.05 -13.71
N THR A 182 -11.17 9.28 -14.39
CA THR A 182 -10.47 8.14 -13.77
C THR A 182 -9.63 8.57 -12.57
N ILE A 183 -8.91 9.69 -12.65
CA ILE A 183 -8.04 10.16 -11.56
C ILE A 183 -8.84 10.67 -10.37
N ILE A 184 -9.94 11.39 -10.62
CA ILE A 184 -10.86 11.82 -9.57
C ILE A 184 -11.44 10.59 -8.86
N PHE A 185 -11.93 9.62 -9.62
CA PHE A 185 -12.44 8.36 -9.09
C PHE A 185 -11.38 7.62 -8.26
N MET A 186 -10.15 7.53 -8.77
CA MET A 186 -9.03 6.93 -8.05
C MET A 186 -8.71 7.64 -6.74
N THR A 187 -8.81 8.96 -6.73
CA THR A 187 -8.56 9.75 -5.52
C THR A 187 -9.64 9.54 -4.47
N LEU A 188 -10.90 9.46 -4.89
CA LEU A 188 -12.01 9.14 -3.99
C LEU A 188 -11.86 7.73 -3.40
N LEU A 189 -11.52 6.74 -4.22
CA LEU A 189 -11.25 5.39 -3.74
C LEU A 189 -10.05 5.35 -2.79
N PHE A 190 -8.96 6.03 -3.14
CA PHE A 190 -7.78 6.15 -2.29
C PHE A 190 -8.15 6.73 -0.93
N ALA A 191 -8.89 7.84 -0.91
CA ALA A 191 -9.35 8.47 0.32
C ALA A 191 -10.21 7.53 1.16
N LEU A 192 -11.21 6.85 0.56
CA LEU A 192 -12.10 5.94 1.28
C LEU A 192 -11.33 4.78 1.94
N ILE A 193 -10.36 4.20 1.23
CA ILE A 193 -9.65 2.99 1.67
C ILE A 193 -8.52 3.35 2.64
N THR A 194 -7.77 4.42 2.40
CA THR A 194 -6.73 4.87 3.34
C THR A 194 -7.34 5.44 4.62
N PHE A 195 -8.49 6.11 4.54
CA PHE A 195 -9.21 6.59 5.71
C PHE A 195 -9.73 5.45 6.57
N SER A 196 -10.33 4.41 5.98
CA SER A 196 -10.78 3.24 6.74
C SER A 196 -9.62 2.49 7.39
N SER A 197 -8.49 2.33 6.69
CA SER A 197 -7.24 1.79 7.26
C SER A 197 -6.71 2.63 8.43
N THR A 198 -6.73 3.95 8.30
CA THR A 198 -6.29 4.87 9.36
C THR A 198 -7.17 4.74 10.61
N ILE A 199 -8.50 4.73 10.45
CA ILE A 199 -9.43 4.59 11.57
C ILE A 199 -9.16 3.27 12.31
N VAL A 200 -8.99 2.19 11.56
CA VAL A 200 -8.78 0.86 12.12
C VAL A 200 -7.46 0.78 12.88
N LEU A 201 -6.39 1.40 12.37
CA LEU A 201 -5.11 1.47 13.06
C LEU A 201 -5.19 2.29 14.36
N LEU A 202 -5.86 3.45 14.33
CA LEU A 202 -6.06 4.29 15.52
C LEU A 202 -6.97 3.61 16.55
N SER A 203 -7.91 2.79 16.10
CA SER A 203 -8.87 2.10 16.98
C SER A 203 -8.32 0.79 17.54
N PHE A 204 -7.10 0.37 17.18
CA PHE A 204 -6.53 -0.90 17.60
C PHE A 204 -6.50 -1.06 19.12
N SER A 205 -6.27 0.02 19.86
CA SER A 205 -6.26 0.00 21.33
C SER A 205 -7.62 -0.32 21.96
N PHE A 206 -8.72 -0.21 21.21
CA PHE A 206 -10.09 -0.37 21.74
C PHE A 206 -10.73 -1.73 21.44
N PHE A 207 -10.18 -2.53 20.53
CA PHE A 207 -10.79 -3.79 20.10
C PHE A 207 -9.97 -5.00 20.53
N THR A 208 -10.37 -5.66 21.63
CA THR A 208 -9.63 -6.81 22.18
C THR A 208 -9.84 -8.09 21.36
N ASP A 209 -11.08 -8.44 21.00
CA ASP A 209 -11.35 -9.74 20.35
C ASP A 209 -11.62 -9.64 18.84
N TYR A 210 -12.40 -8.66 18.39
CA TYR A 210 -12.74 -8.48 16.97
C TYR A 210 -11.74 -7.63 16.18
N GLY A 211 -10.85 -6.91 16.87
CA GLY A 211 -9.93 -5.95 16.25
C GLY A 211 -8.99 -6.60 15.25
N SER A 212 -8.45 -7.77 15.61
CA SER A 212 -7.51 -8.51 14.76
C SER A 212 -8.13 -8.95 13.43
N PHE A 213 -9.41 -9.33 13.42
CA PHE A 213 -10.12 -9.71 12.21
C PHE A 213 -10.38 -8.50 11.31
N ILE A 214 -10.86 -7.39 11.89
CA ILE A 214 -11.15 -6.16 11.15
C ILE A 214 -9.87 -5.61 10.50
N ILE A 215 -8.75 -5.58 11.23
CA ILE A 215 -7.45 -5.16 10.70
C ILE A 215 -7.06 -5.97 9.48
N ARG A 216 -7.11 -7.31 9.59
CA ARG A 216 -6.77 -8.19 8.46
C ARG A 216 -7.69 -7.98 7.26
N LEU A 217 -8.98 -7.80 7.49
CA LEU A 217 -9.94 -7.53 6.41
C LEU A 217 -9.60 -6.21 5.70
N VAL A 218 -9.30 -5.17 6.47
CA VAL A 218 -8.96 -3.84 5.94
C VAL A 218 -7.62 -3.86 5.21
N ASP A 219 -6.63 -4.60 5.73
CA ASP A 219 -5.35 -4.80 5.03
C ASP A 219 -5.55 -5.52 3.70
N ILE A 220 -6.36 -6.58 3.66
CA ILE A 220 -6.68 -7.31 2.42
C ILE A 220 -7.37 -6.38 1.42
N LEU A 221 -8.34 -5.57 1.86
CA LEU A 221 -9.02 -4.59 1.01
C LEU A 221 -8.05 -3.53 0.48
N CYS A 222 -7.13 -3.08 1.33
CA CYS A 222 -6.09 -2.12 1.00
C CYS A 222 -5.17 -2.66 -0.10
N PHE A 223 -4.68 -3.89 0.06
CA PHE A 223 -3.85 -4.56 -0.95
C PHE A 223 -4.60 -4.83 -2.25
N ALA A 224 -5.83 -5.33 -2.15
CA ALA A 224 -6.68 -5.58 -3.31
C ALA A 224 -6.85 -4.29 -4.12
N TYR A 225 -7.11 -3.17 -3.45
CA TYR A 225 -7.22 -1.87 -4.09
C TYR A 225 -5.96 -1.45 -4.84
N HIS A 226 -4.78 -1.56 -4.21
CA HIS A 226 -3.53 -1.22 -4.90
C HIS A 226 -3.27 -2.11 -6.11
N GLY A 227 -3.63 -3.40 -6.04
CA GLY A 227 -3.62 -4.30 -7.19
C GLY A 227 -4.60 -3.86 -8.29
N LEU A 228 -5.81 -3.43 -7.91
CA LEU A 228 -6.84 -2.94 -8.84
C LEU A 228 -6.43 -1.62 -9.51
N ASN A 229 -5.64 -0.76 -8.85
CA ASN A 229 -5.17 0.50 -9.45
C ASN A 229 -4.47 0.27 -10.79
N PHE A 230 -3.59 -0.74 -10.87
CA PHE A 230 -2.96 -1.13 -12.13
C PHE A 230 -3.99 -1.48 -13.22
N LEU A 231 -5.00 -2.28 -12.88
CA LEU A 231 -6.04 -2.69 -13.82
C LEU A 231 -6.86 -1.51 -14.29
N VAL A 232 -7.23 -0.59 -13.40
CA VAL A 232 -8.00 0.58 -13.79
C VAL A 232 -7.18 1.54 -14.64
N PHE A 233 -5.90 1.74 -14.35
CA PHE A 233 -5.00 2.50 -15.24
C PHE A 233 -4.87 1.85 -16.60
N TYR A 234 -4.75 0.52 -16.64
CA TYR A 234 -4.72 -0.24 -17.87
C TYR A 234 -6.01 -0.05 -18.68
N VAL A 235 -7.18 -0.24 -18.08
CA VAL A 235 -8.46 -0.10 -18.80
C VAL A 235 -8.71 1.34 -19.26
N SER A 236 -8.40 2.32 -18.42
CA SER A 236 -8.76 3.72 -18.65
C SER A 236 -7.83 4.46 -19.61
N ASN A 237 -6.56 4.05 -19.71
CA ASN A 237 -5.55 4.80 -20.47
C ASN A 237 -5.10 4.05 -21.74
N ASN A 238 -5.68 4.40 -22.89
CA ASN A 238 -5.32 3.80 -24.19
C ASN A 238 -3.83 3.94 -24.52
N ARG A 239 -3.19 5.02 -24.08
CA ARG A 239 -1.75 5.23 -24.31
C ARG A 239 -0.93 4.25 -23.48
N PHE A 240 -1.26 4.10 -22.20
CA PHE A 240 -0.64 3.10 -21.34
C PHE A 240 -0.78 1.69 -21.93
N ARG A 241 -1.98 1.30 -22.37
CA ARG A 241 -2.19 0.00 -23.06
C ARG A 241 -1.30 -0.16 -24.29
N SER A 242 -1.16 0.88 -25.09
CA SER A 242 -0.31 0.85 -26.28
C SER A 242 1.17 0.65 -25.92
N GLU A 243 1.69 1.37 -24.93
CA GLU A 243 3.09 1.21 -24.49
C GLU A 243 3.30 -0.14 -23.81
N PHE A 244 2.37 -0.58 -22.96
CA PHE A 244 2.42 -1.89 -22.31
C PHE A 244 2.47 -3.02 -23.35
N ARG A 245 1.65 -2.97 -24.41
CA ARG A 245 1.71 -3.95 -25.51
C ARG A 245 3.05 -3.92 -26.25
N LYS A 246 3.72 -2.76 -26.37
CA LYS A 246 5.05 -2.69 -26.99
C LYS A 246 6.10 -3.43 -26.18
N LEU A 247 6.00 -3.46 -24.85
CA LEU A 247 6.92 -4.22 -23.99
C LEU A 247 6.90 -5.72 -24.29
N PHE A 248 5.75 -6.28 -24.70
CA PHE A 248 5.60 -7.69 -25.05
C PHE A 248 5.73 -7.99 -26.55
N LYS A 249 5.66 -6.97 -27.40
CA LYS A 249 6.00 -7.12 -28.81
C LYS A 249 7.52 -7.11 -28.89
N THR A 250 8.12 -8.30 -28.87
CA THR A 250 9.55 -8.48 -29.16
C THR A 250 9.87 -7.75 -30.47
N GLU A 251 10.64 -6.66 -30.39
CA GLU A 251 11.22 -6.06 -31.58
C GLU A 251 12.14 -7.12 -32.18
N ARG A 252 11.66 -7.84 -33.20
CA ARG A 252 12.55 -8.54 -34.12
C ARG A 252 13.42 -7.46 -34.76
N LYS A 253 14.58 -7.21 -34.17
CA LYS A 253 15.68 -6.51 -34.85
C LYS A 253 16.00 -7.36 -36.08
N LYS A 254 15.60 -6.85 -37.24
CA LYS A 254 16.12 -7.30 -38.54
C LYS A 254 17.47 -6.67 -38.76
#